data_AF-A0A7S0SDX0-F1
#
_entry.id   AF-A0A7S0SDX0-F1
#
_cell.length_a   1.000
_cell.length_b   1.000
_cell.length_c   1.000
_cell.angle_alpha   90.00
_cell.angle_beta   90.00
_cell.angle_gamma   90.00
#
_symmetry.space_group_name_H-M   'P 1'
#
loop_
_entity.id
_entity.type
_entity.pdbx_description
1 polymer ?
#
loop_
_entity_poly.entity_id
_entity_poly.type
_entity_poly.pdbx_seq_one_letter_code
_entity_poly.pdbx_strand_id
1 'polypeptide(L)'
;MGGRAKSGEWSSTARLSSAAAAAATLLALLALTLPGAAAFKPADFKTCATSSFCQRQRQRPDGATSGEYQVTGVFAHKGVEATATLSKAGAVNALVLRLTSYVDGVVRVHVDDPRAPRYAVPDVLVDDLDAKRTPFRAVTGGVHRTTLVTANPDVTVVVTHAPLAISVRVGGVETMAFNSRGLFNFEVAQAAPPDGESWAETFNSHTDSRPHGPTALAFDVLFPGAQHVYGIPERATSLSLRETKPGGDGAATSEPYRLYNLDVFEYLAESPFGLYGSIPMMVAHALGSSNRSFTSAVYFNNPTEAYVDVTKAPGTEGDGGGGG
;
A
#
# COMPACT_ATOMS: atom_id res chain seq x y z
N MET A 1 34.82 4.73 -79.71
CA MET A 1 33.63 4.06 -80.31
C MET A 1 33.74 2.60 -79.90
N GLY A 2 32.93 2.00 -79.03
CA GLY A 2 31.56 2.25 -78.64
C GLY A 2 30.82 0.91 -78.75
N GLY A 3 31.01 0.00 -77.79
CA GLY A 3 30.32 -1.29 -77.72
C GLY A 3 29.36 -1.31 -76.52
N ARG A 4 28.06 -1.32 -76.82
CA ARG A 4 26.94 -1.03 -75.92
C ARG A 4 26.66 -2.20 -74.96
N ALA A 5 26.51 -1.90 -73.66
CA ALA A 5 26.04 -2.83 -72.63
C ALA A 5 24.58 -3.26 -72.86
N LYS A 6 24.25 -4.52 -72.57
CA LYS A 6 22.88 -4.97 -72.30
C LYS A 6 22.83 -5.61 -70.92
N SER A 7 22.05 -4.97 -70.04
CA SER A 7 21.65 -5.43 -68.72
C SER A 7 20.75 -6.67 -68.84
N GLY A 8 21.10 -7.74 -68.14
CA GLY A 8 20.20 -8.87 -67.90
C GLY A 8 19.51 -8.70 -66.56
N GLU A 9 18.22 -8.41 -66.56
CA GLU A 9 17.35 -8.56 -65.39
C GLU A 9 17.06 -10.05 -65.19
N TRP A 10 17.42 -10.59 -64.02
CA TRP A 10 16.96 -11.89 -63.55
C TRP A 10 15.66 -11.71 -62.75
N SER A 11 14.53 -12.08 -63.36
CA SER A 11 13.27 -12.30 -62.67
C SER A 11 12.92 -13.78 -62.76
N SER A 12 13.17 -14.53 -61.69
CA SER A 12 12.72 -15.91 -61.55
C SER A 12 11.64 -15.95 -60.48
N THR A 13 10.37 -15.88 -60.89
CA THR A 13 9.23 -16.15 -60.02
C THR A 13 8.99 -17.67 -59.96
N ALA A 14 9.46 -18.30 -58.89
CA ALA A 14 9.18 -19.71 -58.62
C ALA A 14 7.68 -19.88 -58.33
N ARG A 15 6.96 -20.62 -59.19
CA ARG A 15 5.56 -20.99 -58.95
C ARG A 15 5.50 -22.17 -57.98
N LEU A 16 4.93 -21.97 -56.79
CA LEU A 16 4.65 -23.08 -55.88
C LEU A 16 3.61 -24.03 -56.51
N SER A 17 3.82 -25.33 -56.36
CA SER A 17 2.86 -26.34 -56.81
C SER A 17 1.56 -26.27 -55.98
N SER A 18 0.43 -26.69 -56.56
CA SER A 18 -0.88 -26.71 -55.88
C SER A 18 -0.87 -27.51 -54.57
N ALA A 19 -0.08 -28.59 -54.51
CA ALA A 19 0.13 -29.38 -53.31
C ALA A 19 0.88 -28.61 -52.21
N ALA A 20 1.89 -27.82 -52.58
CA ALA A 20 2.63 -26.98 -51.63
C ALA A 20 1.76 -25.83 -51.08
N ALA A 21 0.91 -25.24 -51.92
CA ALA A 21 -0.05 -24.23 -51.50
C ALA A 21 -1.11 -24.81 -50.53
N ALA A 22 -1.61 -26.02 -50.81
CA ALA A 22 -2.56 -26.70 -49.93
C ALA A 22 -1.93 -27.07 -48.58
N ALA A 23 -0.70 -27.57 -48.57
CA ALA A 23 0.03 -27.89 -47.34
C ALA A 23 0.32 -26.63 -46.50
N ALA A 24 0.72 -25.52 -47.13
CA ALA A 24 0.94 -24.24 -46.44
C ALA A 24 -0.35 -23.68 -45.83
N THR A 25 -1.47 -23.80 -46.54
CA THR A 25 -2.79 -23.37 -46.04
C THR A 25 -3.23 -24.23 -44.85
N LEU A 26 -3.02 -25.55 -44.93
CA LEU A 26 -3.33 -26.47 -43.83
C LEU A 26 -2.47 -26.21 -42.60
N LEU A 27 -1.17 -25.94 -42.78
CA LEU A 27 -0.26 -25.55 -41.69
C LEU A 27 -0.66 -24.22 -41.05
N ALA A 28 -1.08 -23.23 -41.84
CA ALA A 28 -1.57 -21.96 -41.32
C ALA A 28 -2.88 -22.12 -40.53
N LEU A 29 -3.82 -22.95 -41.04
CA LEU A 29 -5.06 -23.30 -40.33
C LEU A 29 -4.77 -24.07 -39.04
N LEU A 30 -3.80 -25.00 -39.05
CA LEU A 30 -3.39 -25.74 -37.86
C LEU A 30 -2.71 -24.82 -36.83
N ALA A 31 -1.90 -23.87 -37.27
CA ALA A 31 -1.29 -22.85 -36.41
C ALA A 31 -2.33 -21.94 -35.76
N LEU A 32 -3.44 -21.63 -36.44
CA LEU A 32 -4.59 -20.90 -35.90
C LEU A 32 -5.37 -21.70 -34.84
N THR A 33 -5.20 -23.03 -34.78
CA THR A 33 -5.83 -23.90 -33.77
C THR A 33 -4.95 -24.21 -32.56
N LEU A 34 -3.68 -23.77 -32.56
CA LEU A 34 -2.81 -23.90 -31.39
C LEU A 34 -3.29 -22.93 -30.30
N PRO A 35 -3.70 -23.41 -29.11
CA PRO A 35 -4.02 -22.51 -28.02
C PRO A 35 -2.77 -21.72 -27.64
N GLY A 36 -2.89 -20.39 -27.58
CA GLY A 36 -1.82 -19.55 -27.04
C GLY A 36 -1.55 -19.94 -25.59
N ALA A 37 -0.34 -20.39 -25.30
CA ALA A 37 0.10 -20.56 -23.92
C ALA A 37 0.50 -19.18 -23.38
N ALA A 38 -0.33 -18.62 -22.50
CA ALA A 38 0.11 -17.51 -21.66
C ALA A 38 1.02 -18.08 -20.58
N ALA A 39 2.23 -17.54 -20.47
CA ALA A 39 3.20 -18.02 -19.51
C ALA A 39 2.82 -17.65 -18.06
N PHE A 40 2.38 -16.41 -17.85
CA PHE A 40 1.72 -16.01 -16.62
C PHE A 40 0.30 -16.56 -16.58
N LYS A 41 -0.11 -17.12 -15.44
CA LYS A 41 -1.46 -17.64 -15.19
C LYS A 41 -2.20 -16.79 -14.15
N PRO A 42 -2.87 -15.69 -14.54
CA PRO A 42 -3.54 -14.79 -13.60
C PRO A 42 -4.55 -15.48 -12.69
N ALA A 43 -5.22 -16.53 -13.17
CA ALA A 43 -6.25 -17.27 -12.43
C ALA A 43 -5.71 -18.03 -11.20
N ASP A 44 -4.40 -18.29 -11.14
CA ASP A 44 -3.78 -18.95 -10.00
C ASP A 44 -3.51 -17.97 -8.85
N PHE A 45 -3.77 -16.68 -9.05
CA PHE A 45 -3.44 -15.62 -8.10
C PHE A 45 -4.66 -14.77 -7.74
N LYS A 46 -4.82 -14.49 -6.44
CA LYS A 46 -5.88 -13.58 -5.97
C LYS A 46 -5.66 -12.15 -6.47
N THR A 47 -6.75 -11.53 -6.92
CA THR A 47 -6.90 -10.07 -7.02
C THR A 47 -7.40 -9.54 -5.69
N CYS A 48 -7.49 -8.21 -5.54
CA CYS A 48 -8.14 -7.64 -4.37
C CYS A 48 -9.61 -8.07 -4.24
N ALA A 49 -10.31 -8.23 -5.37
CA ALA A 49 -11.72 -8.64 -5.37
C ALA A 49 -11.93 -10.09 -4.93
N THR A 50 -10.92 -10.96 -5.09
CA THR A 50 -10.97 -12.37 -4.64
C THR A 50 -10.22 -12.61 -3.33
N SER A 51 -9.77 -11.54 -2.67
CA SER A 51 -9.25 -11.56 -1.30
C SER A 51 -10.22 -10.80 -0.40
N SER A 52 -10.95 -11.54 0.44
CA SER A 52 -12.11 -10.95 1.13
C SER A 52 -11.76 -9.73 1.99
N PHE A 53 -10.60 -9.73 2.65
CA PHE A 53 -10.20 -8.60 3.47
C PHE A 53 -9.80 -7.40 2.61
N CYS A 54 -9.10 -7.61 1.50
CA CYS A 54 -8.78 -6.53 0.57
C CYS A 54 -10.06 -5.90 0.04
N GLN A 55 -11.00 -6.71 -0.44
CA GLN A 55 -12.28 -6.25 -0.95
C GLN A 55 -13.03 -5.39 0.09
N ARG A 56 -13.15 -5.88 1.33
CA ARG A 56 -13.84 -5.15 2.43
C ARG A 56 -13.18 -3.81 2.74
N GLN A 57 -11.84 -3.74 2.75
CA GLN A 57 -11.12 -2.53 3.15
C GLN A 57 -10.98 -1.52 1.99
N ARG A 58 -10.75 -1.98 0.75
CA ARG A 58 -10.45 -1.13 -0.42
C ARG A 58 -11.62 -0.25 -0.87
N GLN A 59 -12.85 -0.74 -0.68
CA GLN A 59 -14.08 -0.10 -1.13
C GLN A 59 -14.61 1.00 -0.19
N ARG A 60 -13.95 1.25 0.94
CA ARG A 60 -14.39 2.28 1.86
C ARG A 60 -14.18 3.69 1.29
N PRO A 61 -15.20 4.57 1.34
CA PRO A 61 -15.03 5.97 0.99
C PRO A 61 -14.18 6.69 2.05
N ASP A 62 -13.60 7.82 1.66
CA ASP A 62 -12.94 8.71 2.61
C ASP A 62 -13.92 9.14 3.71
N GLY A 63 -13.43 9.12 4.94
CA GLY A 63 -14.20 9.42 6.14
C GLY A 63 -15.05 8.26 6.65
N ALA A 64 -15.00 7.08 6.04
CA ALA A 64 -15.80 5.92 6.44
C ALA A 64 -15.70 5.59 7.93
N THR A 65 -14.53 5.81 8.55
CA THR A 65 -14.32 5.52 9.98
C THR A 65 -14.12 6.75 10.85
N SER A 66 -14.40 7.96 10.34
CA SER A 66 -14.23 9.21 11.09
C SER A 66 -15.04 9.27 12.39
N GLY A 67 -16.21 8.63 12.44
CA GLY A 67 -17.03 8.52 13.65
C GLY A 67 -16.77 7.25 14.48
N GLU A 68 -15.89 6.35 14.02
CA GLU A 68 -15.70 5.06 14.69
C GLU A 68 -14.61 5.10 15.75
N TYR A 69 -13.57 5.91 15.58
CA TYR A 69 -12.37 5.87 16.42
C TYR A 69 -12.14 7.20 17.12
N GLN A 70 -12.05 7.14 18.45
CA GLN A 70 -11.76 8.29 19.28
C GLN A 70 -10.78 7.96 20.40
N VAL A 71 -9.81 8.86 20.62
CA VAL A 71 -8.96 8.83 21.81
C VAL A 71 -9.76 9.30 23.01
N THR A 72 -9.72 8.55 24.10
CA THR A 72 -10.43 8.85 25.34
C THR A 72 -9.46 9.05 26.50
N GLY A 73 -9.73 10.05 27.32
CA GLY A 73 -8.87 10.43 28.44
C GLY A 73 -7.62 11.21 28.02
N VAL A 74 -6.65 11.28 28.93
CA VAL A 74 -5.36 11.95 28.70
C VAL A 74 -4.30 10.88 28.43
N PHE A 75 -3.35 11.19 27.55
CA PHE A 75 -2.18 10.34 27.34
C PHE A 75 -1.42 10.14 28.65
N ALA A 76 -1.38 8.90 29.14
CA ALA A 76 -0.47 8.50 30.20
C ALA A 76 0.93 8.41 29.60
N HIS A 77 1.89 9.17 30.13
CA HIS A 77 3.26 9.16 29.63
C HIS A 77 4.25 8.79 30.74
N LYS A 78 5.19 7.91 30.42
CA LYS A 78 6.26 7.49 31.33
C LYS A 78 7.53 7.25 30.52
N GLY A 79 8.55 8.08 30.74
CA GLY A 79 9.81 7.97 30.01
C GLY A 79 9.60 8.12 28.49
N VAL A 80 9.87 7.04 27.75
CA VAL A 80 9.91 6.98 26.27
C VAL A 80 8.58 6.63 25.60
N GLU A 81 7.55 6.37 26.39
CA GLU A 81 6.24 5.93 25.89
C GLU A 81 5.11 6.86 26.35
N ALA A 82 4.18 7.12 25.43
CA ALA A 82 2.91 7.79 25.70
C ALA A 82 1.77 6.89 25.21
N THR A 83 0.82 6.60 26.09
CA THR A 83 -0.26 5.63 25.86
C THR A 83 -1.62 6.28 26.11
N ALA A 84 -2.59 5.98 25.26
CA ALA A 84 -3.98 6.41 25.43
C ALA A 84 -4.95 5.29 25.08
N THR A 85 -6.16 5.39 25.63
CA THR A 85 -7.26 4.49 25.31
C THR A 85 -7.90 4.92 24.01
N LEU A 86 -7.96 4.01 23.04
CA LEU A 86 -8.62 4.23 21.75
C LEU A 86 -9.94 3.45 21.73
N SER A 87 -11.06 4.15 21.92
CA SER A 87 -12.37 3.50 21.82
C SER A 87 -12.79 3.35 20.37
N LYS A 88 -13.42 2.22 20.06
CA LYS A 88 -14.06 1.93 18.78
C LYS A 88 -15.57 1.86 18.97
N ALA A 89 -16.34 2.59 18.15
CA ALA A 89 -17.80 2.55 18.17
C ALA A 89 -18.31 1.11 18.01
N GLY A 90 -19.24 0.70 18.88
CA GLY A 90 -19.81 -0.65 18.89
C GLY A 90 -18.89 -1.76 19.43
N ALA A 91 -17.62 -1.47 19.74
CA ALA A 91 -16.74 -2.44 20.40
C ALA A 91 -16.91 -2.41 21.91
N VAL A 92 -16.97 -3.60 22.54
CA VAL A 92 -17.04 -3.75 24.00
C VAL A 92 -15.72 -3.35 24.67
N ASN A 93 -14.61 -3.67 24.01
CA ASN A 93 -13.27 -3.42 24.52
C ASN A 93 -12.65 -2.23 23.79
N ALA A 94 -12.00 -1.35 24.55
CA ALA A 94 -11.16 -0.33 23.97
C ALA A 94 -9.80 -0.90 23.56
N LEU A 95 -9.26 -0.36 22.48
CA LEU A 95 -7.90 -0.62 22.02
C LEU A 95 -6.92 0.28 22.80
N VAL A 96 -5.63 -0.06 22.73
CA VAL A 96 -4.55 0.76 23.29
C VAL A 96 -3.76 1.39 22.16
N LEU A 97 -3.69 2.72 22.13
CA LEU A 97 -2.79 3.48 21.26
C LEU A 97 -1.52 3.82 22.03
N ARG A 98 -0.36 3.34 21.56
CA ARG A 98 0.95 3.64 22.12
C ARG A 98 1.81 4.37 21.09
N LEU A 99 2.44 5.45 21.55
CA LEU A 99 3.45 6.22 20.82
C LEU A 99 4.80 6.06 21.52
N THR A 100 5.84 5.77 20.72
CA THR A 100 7.22 5.67 21.20
C THR A 100 8.12 6.54 20.32
N SER A 101 8.99 7.32 20.93
CA SER A 101 9.95 8.19 20.23
C SER A 101 11.36 7.58 20.25
N TYR A 102 12.16 7.84 19.22
CA TYR A 102 13.55 7.41 19.10
C TYR A 102 14.48 8.60 18.75
N VAL A 103 15.80 8.44 18.96
CA VAL A 103 16.83 9.49 18.80
C VAL A 103 16.82 10.20 17.44
N ASP A 104 16.50 9.51 16.35
CA ASP A 104 16.61 10.04 14.98
C ASP A 104 15.31 10.67 14.45
N GLY A 105 14.38 11.04 15.35
CA GLY A 105 13.09 11.59 14.95
C GLY A 105 12.08 10.55 14.45
N VAL A 106 12.40 9.26 14.59
CA VAL A 106 11.46 8.16 14.35
C VAL A 106 10.41 8.14 15.45
N VAL A 107 9.15 7.96 15.05
CA VAL A 107 8.01 7.77 15.95
C VAL A 107 7.32 6.47 15.58
N ARG A 108 7.18 5.56 16.54
CA ARG A 108 6.44 4.31 16.37
C ARG A 108 5.02 4.48 16.90
N VAL A 109 4.05 4.22 16.04
CA VAL A 109 2.63 4.09 16.40
C VAL A 109 2.31 2.61 16.53
N HIS A 110 1.71 2.22 17.65
CA HIS A 110 1.29 0.85 17.91
C HIS A 110 -0.16 0.85 18.43
N VAL A 111 -1.01 0.04 17.82
CA VAL A 111 -2.41 -0.15 18.25
C VAL A 111 -2.67 -1.64 18.43
N ASP A 112 -3.23 -2.03 19.57
CA ASP A 112 -3.55 -3.42 19.86
C ASP A 112 -4.80 -3.57 20.74
N ASP A 113 -5.42 -4.75 20.72
CA ASP A 113 -6.50 -5.14 21.64
C ASP A 113 -5.89 -5.88 22.84
N PRO A 114 -5.87 -5.29 24.04
CA PRO A 114 -5.24 -5.92 25.21
C PRO A 114 -5.96 -7.21 25.66
N ARG A 115 -7.19 -7.46 25.21
CA ARG A 115 -7.94 -8.69 25.52
C ARG A 115 -7.79 -9.77 24.45
N ALA A 116 -7.34 -9.40 23.25
CA ALA A 116 -7.06 -10.32 22.16
C ALA A 116 -5.79 -9.86 21.41
N PRO A 117 -4.61 -9.96 22.05
CA PRO A 117 -3.37 -9.46 21.46
C PRO A 117 -3.10 -10.10 20.11
N ARG A 118 -2.73 -9.27 19.13
CA ARG A 118 -2.40 -9.76 17.79
C ARG A 118 -0.93 -10.17 17.68
N TYR A 119 -0.62 -10.93 16.64
CA TYR A 119 0.75 -11.33 16.35
C TYR A 119 1.67 -10.10 16.21
N ALA A 120 2.80 -10.11 16.93
CA ALA A 120 3.85 -9.10 16.86
C ALA A 120 5.14 -9.76 16.35
N VAL A 121 5.77 -9.17 15.33
CA VAL A 121 6.98 -9.72 14.69
C VAL A 121 8.18 -9.68 15.66
N PRO A 122 8.77 -10.84 16.04
CA PRO A 122 9.86 -10.86 17.00
C PRO A 122 11.23 -10.60 16.38
N ASP A 123 11.51 -11.11 15.18
CA ASP A 123 12.90 -11.28 14.71
C ASP A 123 13.40 -10.26 13.67
N VAL A 124 12.58 -9.25 13.34
CA VAL A 124 12.92 -8.27 12.28
C VAL A 124 13.55 -6.99 12.83
N LEU A 125 13.18 -6.60 14.05
CA LEU A 125 13.75 -5.42 14.69
C LEU A 125 15.08 -5.77 15.32
N VAL A 126 16.10 -4.95 15.07
CA VAL A 126 17.43 -5.11 15.68
C VAL A 126 17.39 -4.83 17.18
N ASP A 127 18.18 -5.59 17.95
CA ASP A 127 18.20 -5.53 19.42
C ASP A 127 18.51 -4.13 19.98
N ASP A 128 19.31 -3.35 19.25
CA ASP A 128 19.72 -2.00 19.67
C ASP A 128 18.66 -0.91 19.40
N LEU A 129 17.55 -1.24 18.72
CA LEU A 129 16.48 -0.28 18.46
C LEU A 129 15.85 0.21 19.77
N ASP A 130 15.68 -0.68 20.74
CA ASP A 130 15.08 -0.32 22.03
C ASP A 130 15.98 0.59 22.87
N ALA A 131 17.31 0.46 22.72
CA ALA A 131 18.28 1.37 23.33
C ALA A 131 18.24 2.78 22.71
N LYS A 132 17.68 2.93 21.50
CA LYS A 132 17.52 4.21 20.80
C LYS A 132 16.22 4.94 21.15
N ARG A 133 15.37 4.39 22.02
CA ARG A 133 14.16 5.05 22.49
C ARG A 133 14.50 6.31 23.30
N THR A 134 13.73 7.37 23.13
CA THR A 134 13.93 8.66 23.82
C THR A 134 12.66 9.19 24.47
N PRO A 135 12.75 9.88 25.61
CA PRO A 135 11.59 10.48 26.25
C PRO A 135 11.00 11.61 25.41
N PHE A 136 9.68 11.79 25.52
CA PHE A 136 9.05 13.01 25.03
C PHE A 136 9.46 14.18 25.93
N ARG A 137 9.94 15.28 25.33
CA ARG A 137 10.29 16.51 26.07
C ARG A 137 9.06 17.16 26.70
N ALA A 138 7.93 17.09 26.01
CA ALA A 138 6.66 17.62 26.49
C ALA A 138 5.50 16.79 25.91
N VAL A 139 4.47 16.60 26.72
CA VAL A 139 3.18 16.04 26.31
C VAL A 139 2.10 17.00 26.78
N THR A 140 1.56 17.77 25.84
CA THR A 140 0.52 18.78 26.12
C THR A 140 -0.82 18.22 25.68
N GLY A 141 -1.59 17.74 26.66
CA GLY A 141 -2.96 17.26 26.45
C GLY A 141 -3.95 18.42 26.28
N GLY A 142 -5.01 18.16 25.52
CA GLY A 142 -6.15 19.05 25.31
C GLY A 142 -7.40 18.23 24.99
N VAL A 143 -8.57 18.87 24.97
CA VAL A 143 -9.88 18.20 24.80
C VAL A 143 -10.02 17.49 23.44
N HIS A 144 -9.45 18.07 22.39
CA HIS A 144 -9.58 17.56 21.02
C HIS A 144 -8.25 17.05 20.43
N ARG A 145 -7.14 17.35 21.11
CA ARG A 145 -5.81 17.17 20.54
C ARG A 145 -4.77 17.01 21.64
N THR A 146 -3.78 16.18 21.39
CA THR A 146 -2.57 16.08 22.21
C THR A 146 -1.34 16.34 21.34
N THR A 147 -0.45 17.20 21.82
CA THR A 147 0.83 17.48 21.15
C THR A 147 1.96 16.86 21.97
N LEU A 148 2.79 16.04 21.33
CA LEU A 148 3.98 15.44 21.91
C LEU A 148 5.22 16.01 21.21
N VAL A 149 6.18 16.49 21.98
CA VAL A 149 7.47 16.98 21.47
C VAL A 149 8.51 15.89 21.72
N THR A 150 9.19 15.42 20.67
CA THR A 150 10.21 14.36 20.81
C THR A 150 11.49 14.90 21.45
N ALA A 151 12.51 14.05 21.61
CA ALA A 151 13.84 14.50 22.02
C ALA A 151 14.49 15.48 21.04
N ASN A 152 14.10 15.44 19.76
CA ASN A 152 14.36 16.51 18.81
C ASN A 152 13.20 17.54 18.88
N PRO A 153 13.44 18.78 19.34
CA PRO A 153 12.37 19.76 19.53
C PRO A 153 11.71 20.21 18.22
N ASP A 154 12.36 20.01 17.07
CA ASP A 154 11.78 20.30 15.78
C ASP A 154 10.75 19.25 15.35
N VAL A 155 10.84 18.03 15.90
CA VAL A 155 9.92 16.93 15.58
C VAL A 155 8.81 16.86 16.63
N THR A 156 7.59 17.11 16.17
CA THR A 156 6.38 17.10 16.99
C THR A 156 5.35 16.13 16.42
N VAL A 157 4.65 15.44 17.31
CA VAL A 157 3.55 14.52 16.99
C VAL A 157 2.27 15.15 17.49
N VAL A 158 1.29 15.29 16.62
CA VAL A 158 -0.01 15.87 16.94
C VAL A 158 -1.08 14.81 16.76
N VAL A 159 -1.68 14.38 17.86
CA VAL A 159 -2.79 13.41 17.86
C VAL A 159 -4.10 14.18 17.95
N THR A 160 -4.89 14.18 16.88
CA THR A 160 -6.30 14.60 16.91
C THR A 160 -7.14 13.46 17.47
N HIS A 161 -7.99 13.76 18.46
CA HIS A 161 -8.70 12.75 19.22
C HIS A 161 -9.91 12.17 18.49
N ALA A 162 -10.68 13.01 17.79
CA ALA A 162 -11.88 12.62 17.05
C ALA A 162 -12.14 13.61 15.89
N PRO A 163 -12.17 13.16 14.61
CA PRO A 163 -11.75 11.84 14.15
C PRO A 163 -10.27 11.59 14.50
N LEU A 164 -9.91 10.33 14.81
CA LEU A 164 -8.52 9.96 15.07
C LEU A 164 -7.63 10.36 13.89
N ALA A 165 -6.61 11.17 14.12
CA ALA A 165 -5.53 11.41 13.15
C ALA A 165 -4.22 11.67 13.89
N ILE A 166 -3.09 11.25 13.30
CA ILE A 166 -1.76 11.46 13.89
C ILE A 166 -0.87 12.12 12.86
N SER A 167 -0.47 13.36 13.14
CA SER A 167 0.39 14.18 12.28
C SER A 167 1.80 14.23 12.84
N VAL A 168 2.81 13.99 12.00
CA VAL A 168 4.22 14.24 12.31
C VAL A 168 4.62 15.54 11.63
N ARG A 169 5.17 16.47 12.42
CA ARG A 169 5.59 17.79 11.94
C ARG A 169 7.06 18.03 12.26
N VAL A 170 7.79 18.59 11.30
CA VAL A 170 9.19 18.98 11.42
C VAL A 170 9.31 20.49 11.24
N GLY A 171 9.80 21.21 12.25
CA GLY A 171 9.92 22.66 12.23
C GLY A 171 8.58 23.36 11.95
N GLY A 172 7.49 22.82 12.51
CA GLY A 172 6.13 23.32 12.34
C GLY A 172 5.43 22.90 11.04
N VAL A 173 6.10 22.24 10.10
CA VAL A 173 5.52 21.78 8.82
C VAL A 173 5.09 20.32 8.95
N GLU A 174 3.88 19.96 8.52
CA GLU A 174 3.43 18.57 8.47
C GLU A 174 4.14 17.81 7.35
N THR A 175 4.84 16.73 7.70
CA THR A 175 5.63 15.93 6.76
C THR A 175 5.06 14.54 6.53
N MET A 176 4.16 14.10 7.42
CA MET A 176 3.42 12.84 7.32
C MET A 176 2.16 12.92 8.17
N ALA A 177 1.05 12.32 7.72
CA ALA A 177 -0.13 12.13 8.54
C ALA A 177 -0.67 10.70 8.42
N PHE A 178 -0.99 10.08 9.54
CA PHE A 178 -1.70 8.81 9.65
C PHE A 178 -3.19 9.06 9.87
N ASN A 179 -4.02 8.29 9.16
CA ASN A 179 -5.48 8.34 9.21
C ASN A 179 -6.09 9.71 8.85
N SER A 180 -5.44 10.45 7.95
CA SER A 180 -5.92 11.75 7.48
C SER A 180 -7.23 11.67 6.69
N ARG A 181 -7.47 10.53 6.04
CA ARG A 181 -8.67 10.25 5.23
C ARG A 181 -9.72 9.44 6.00
N GLY A 182 -9.51 9.14 7.29
CA GLY A 182 -10.47 8.37 8.07
C GLY A 182 -10.70 6.95 7.53
N LEU A 183 -9.62 6.27 7.12
CA LEU A 183 -9.64 4.88 6.63
C LEU A 183 -9.09 3.86 7.64
N PHE A 184 -8.61 4.31 8.81
CA PHE A 184 -8.15 3.44 9.89
C PHE A 184 -9.26 2.50 10.30
N ASN A 185 -8.97 1.21 10.30
CA ASN A 185 -9.87 0.20 10.79
C ASN A 185 -9.12 -0.99 11.37
N PHE A 186 -9.51 -1.34 12.58
CA PHE A 186 -9.05 -2.52 13.30
C PHE A 186 -10.24 -3.46 13.46
N GLU A 187 -10.28 -4.57 12.71
CA GLU A 187 -11.32 -5.59 12.86
C GLU A 187 -11.15 -6.35 14.20
N VAL A 188 -11.82 -5.90 15.26
CA VAL A 188 -11.74 -6.52 16.60
C VAL A 188 -12.23 -7.97 16.57
N ALA A 189 -11.76 -8.78 17.53
CA ALA A 189 -12.19 -10.17 17.67
C ALA A 189 -13.72 -10.26 17.77
N GLN A 190 -14.30 -11.18 17.00
CA GLN A 190 -15.74 -11.43 16.95
C GLN A 190 -16.05 -12.79 17.57
N ALA A 191 -17.32 -12.97 17.97
CA ALA A 191 -17.81 -14.30 18.33
C ALA A 191 -17.77 -15.24 17.11
N ALA A 192 -17.83 -16.55 17.37
CA ALA A 192 -18.01 -17.54 16.32
C ALA A 192 -19.26 -17.23 15.48
N PRO A 193 -19.27 -17.56 14.18
CA PRO A 193 -20.44 -17.32 13.34
C PRO A 193 -21.62 -18.19 13.85
N PRO A 194 -22.88 -17.77 13.64
CA PRO A 194 -24.06 -18.57 13.96
C PRO A 194 -24.07 -19.93 13.26
N ASP A 195 -24.88 -20.87 13.77
CA ASP A 195 -25.03 -22.20 13.17
C ASP A 195 -25.47 -22.10 11.70
N GLY A 196 -24.71 -22.76 10.81
CA GLY A 196 -24.95 -22.73 9.37
C GLY A 196 -24.22 -21.61 8.61
N GLU A 197 -23.56 -20.69 9.32
CA GLU A 197 -22.68 -19.69 8.73
C GLU A 197 -21.21 -20.07 8.94
N SER A 198 -20.33 -19.54 8.07
CA SER A 198 -18.89 -19.77 8.17
C SER A 198 -18.12 -18.55 7.68
N TRP A 199 -16.97 -18.30 8.32
CA TRP A 199 -16.00 -17.31 7.83
C TRP A 199 -15.12 -17.84 6.71
N ALA A 200 -15.27 -19.12 6.36
CA ALA A 200 -14.39 -19.79 5.41
C ALA A 200 -14.36 -19.08 4.05
N GLU A 201 -13.18 -19.06 3.43
CA GLU A 201 -12.95 -18.46 2.13
C GLU A 201 -12.33 -19.51 1.21
N THR A 202 -12.93 -19.71 0.04
CA THR A 202 -12.42 -20.67 -0.96
C THR A 202 -11.80 -19.91 -2.12
N PHE A 203 -10.58 -20.30 -2.50
CA PHE A 203 -9.91 -19.85 -3.71
C PHE A 203 -9.39 -21.06 -4.48
N ASN A 204 -9.85 -21.21 -5.72
CA ASN A 204 -9.67 -22.43 -6.52
C ASN A 204 -10.11 -23.67 -5.72
N SER A 205 -9.26 -24.69 -5.60
CA SER A 205 -9.54 -25.91 -4.85
C SER A 205 -9.21 -25.85 -3.36
N HIS A 206 -8.83 -24.69 -2.83
CA HIS A 206 -8.38 -24.53 -1.45
C HIS A 206 -9.38 -23.71 -0.63
N THR A 207 -9.77 -24.25 0.53
CA THR A 207 -10.64 -23.56 1.49
C THR A 207 -9.87 -23.24 2.76
N ASP A 208 -9.75 -21.95 3.07
CA ASP A 208 -9.29 -21.47 4.37
C ASP A 208 -10.49 -21.42 5.33
N SER A 209 -10.40 -22.13 6.46
CA SER A 209 -11.46 -22.19 7.47
C SER A 209 -11.65 -20.89 8.26
N ARG A 210 -10.66 -20.00 8.28
CA ARG A 210 -10.68 -18.68 8.94
C ARG A 210 -11.28 -18.71 10.37
N PRO A 211 -10.69 -19.46 11.31
CA PRO A 211 -11.28 -19.68 12.64
C PRO A 211 -11.43 -18.41 13.48
N HIS A 212 -10.63 -17.38 13.19
CA HIS A 212 -10.70 -16.08 13.88
C HIS A 212 -11.50 -15.03 13.11
N GLY A 213 -12.11 -15.39 11.98
CA GLY A 213 -12.95 -14.51 11.19
C GLY A 213 -12.19 -13.32 10.58
N PRO A 214 -12.87 -12.16 10.42
CA PRO A 214 -12.24 -10.91 9.98
C PRO A 214 -11.33 -10.30 11.06
N THR A 215 -10.03 -10.20 10.79
CA THR A 215 -9.02 -9.61 11.70
C THR A 215 -8.09 -8.62 10.99
N ALA A 216 -8.52 -8.02 9.88
CA ALA A 216 -7.71 -7.08 9.12
C ALA A 216 -7.37 -5.81 9.92
N LEU A 217 -6.28 -5.15 9.50
CA LEU A 217 -5.88 -3.81 9.89
C LEU A 217 -5.73 -2.98 8.61
N ALA A 218 -6.42 -1.84 8.53
CA ALA A 218 -6.30 -0.89 7.43
C ALA A 218 -6.05 0.51 7.97
N PHE A 219 -5.35 1.35 7.20
CA PHE A 219 -5.10 2.75 7.49
C PHE A 219 -4.59 3.47 6.24
N ASP A 220 -4.69 4.79 6.22
CA ASP A 220 -4.03 5.65 5.24
C ASP A 220 -2.84 6.39 5.84
N VAL A 221 -1.86 6.68 4.97
CA VAL A 221 -0.73 7.56 5.24
C VAL A 221 -0.68 8.62 4.14
N LEU A 222 -0.66 9.88 4.54
CA LEU A 222 -0.49 11.04 3.67
C LEU A 222 0.95 11.55 3.77
N PHE A 223 1.53 11.88 2.62
CA PHE A 223 2.81 12.56 2.48
C PHE A 223 2.59 13.93 1.83
N PRO A 224 2.38 15.01 2.60
CA PRO A 224 2.08 16.33 2.06
C PRO A 224 3.17 16.82 1.08
N GLY A 225 2.75 17.28 -0.10
CA GLY A 225 3.65 17.81 -1.12
C GLY A 225 4.49 16.77 -1.88
N ALA A 226 4.37 15.47 -1.56
CA ALA A 226 5.03 14.43 -2.32
C ALA A 226 4.28 14.14 -3.64
N GLN A 227 5.01 14.12 -4.75
CA GLN A 227 4.48 13.74 -6.07
C GLN A 227 4.82 12.29 -6.43
N HIS A 228 5.75 11.69 -5.70
CA HIS A 228 6.26 10.35 -5.93
C HIS A 228 6.48 9.63 -4.60
N VAL A 229 6.14 8.35 -4.59
CA VAL A 229 6.46 7.42 -3.51
C VAL A 229 7.20 6.21 -4.07
N TYR A 230 8.03 5.60 -3.24
CA TYR A 230 9.01 4.59 -3.62
C TYR A 230 9.02 3.45 -2.60
N GLY A 231 9.54 2.29 -3.01
CA GLY A 231 9.77 1.15 -2.13
C GLY A 231 8.70 0.08 -2.26
N ILE A 232 8.34 -0.51 -1.12
CA ILE A 232 7.51 -1.71 -1.01
C ILE A 232 7.93 -2.81 -2.01
N PRO A 233 9.20 -3.20 -2.18
CA PRO A 233 9.54 -4.30 -3.09
C PRO A 233 8.93 -5.63 -2.60
N GLU A 234 8.81 -6.68 -3.42
CA GLU A 234 9.37 -6.88 -4.76
C GLU A 234 8.28 -6.93 -5.85
N ARG A 235 8.51 -6.22 -6.95
CA ARG A 235 7.56 -6.06 -8.05
C ARG A 235 8.28 -5.62 -9.33
N ALA A 236 7.76 -6.02 -10.49
CA ALA A 236 8.27 -5.60 -11.79
C ALA A 236 7.53 -4.34 -12.27
N THR A 237 7.93 -3.18 -11.77
CA THR A 237 7.36 -1.87 -12.14
C THR A 237 8.39 -0.76 -11.99
N SER A 238 8.02 0.47 -12.32
CA SER A 238 8.87 1.66 -12.15
C SER A 238 9.24 1.93 -10.69
N LEU A 239 10.42 2.51 -10.47
CA LEU A 239 10.91 2.91 -9.13
C LEU A 239 9.91 3.84 -8.42
N SER A 240 9.44 4.88 -9.12
CA SER A 240 8.29 5.66 -8.67
C SER A 240 7.03 4.83 -8.85
N LEU A 241 6.31 4.58 -7.76
CA LEU A 241 5.07 3.83 -7.81
C LEU A 241 3.98 4.62 -8.55
N ARG A 242 3.27 3.93 -9.43
CA ARG A 242 2.08 4.41 -10.13
C ARG A 242 0.87 4.42 -9.20
N GLU A 243 -0.12 5.24 -9.53
CA GLU A 243 -1.43 5.22 -8.86
C GLU A 243 -2.17 3.90 -9.13
N THR A 244 -2.96 3.44 -8.16
CA THR A 244 -3.65 2.14 -8.21
C THR A 244 -5.17 2.28 -8.29
N LYS A 245 -5.70 3.47 -8.02
CA LYS A 245 -7.07 3.88 -8.30
C LYS A 245 -7.06 4.88 -9.45
N PRO A 246 -8.12 4.94 -10.28
CA PRO A 246 -8.20 5.91 -11.38
C PRO A 246 -7.89 7.34 -10.90
N GLY A 247 -6.82 7.93 -11.42
CA GLY A 247 -6.41 9.31 -11.20
C GLY A 247 -6.72 10.20 -12.41
N GLY A 248 -6.18 11.42 -12.42
CA GLY A 248 -6.42 12.40 -13.49
C GLY A 248 -5.77 12.07 -14.83
N ASP A 249 -4.76 11.20 -14.86
CA ASP A 249 -3.95 10.87 -16.05
C ASP A 249 -4.34 9.55 -16.75
N GLY A 250 -5.30 8.80 -16.18
CA GLY A 250 -5.78 7.53 -16.74
C GLY A 250 -4.78 6.36 -16.69
N ALA A 251 -3.62 6.50 -16.02
CA ALA A 251 -2.53 5.52 -16.04
C ALA A 251 -2.55 4.51 -14.88
N ALA A 252 -3.64 4.47 -14.11
CA ALA A 252 -3.73 3.67 -12.88
C ALA A 252 -3.70 2.16 -13.14
N THR A 253 -3.03 1.41 -12.27
CA THR A 253 -2.84 -0.06 -12.41
C THR A 253 -4.10 -0.88 -12.12
N SER A 254 -5.20 -0.25 -11.69
CA SER A 254 -6.51 -0.84 -11.29
C SER A 254 -6.49 -1.80 -10.10
N GLU A 255 -5.39 -2.48 -9.84
CA GLU A 255 -5.14 -3.31 -8.64
C GLU A 255 -4.16 -2.62 -7.67
N PRO A 256 -4.32 -2.81 -6.35
CA PRO A 256 -3.37 -2.31 -5.36
C PRO A 256 -2.08 -3.10 -5.43
N TYR A 257 -0.98 -2.50 -4.97
CA TYR A 257 0.27 -3.24 -4.81
C TYR A 257 0.10 -4.33 -3.77
N ARG A 258 0.48 -5.56 -4.11
CA ARG A 258 0.38 -6.71 -3.21
C ARG A 258 1.75 -7.06 -2.62
N LEU A 259 1.80 -7.31 -1.31
CA LEU A 259 2.96 -7.82 -0.60
C LEU A 259 2.55 -9.17 0.00
N TYR A 260 2.91 -10.22 -0.72
CA TYR A 260 2.72 -11.61 -0.32
C TYR A 260 3.71 -12.43 -1.13
N ASN A 261 4.67 -13.06 -0.45
CA ASN A 261 5.75 -13.77 -1.11
C ASN A 261 5.17 -14.98 -1.87
N LEU A 262 5.27 -14.95 -3.19
CA LEU A 262 4.70 -15.91 -4.11
C LEU A 262 5.74 -16.39 -5.11
N ASP A 263 5.66 -17.66 -5.48
CA ASP A 263 6.36 -18.17 -6.65
C ASP A 263 5.57 -17.82 -7.91
N VAL A 264 6.01 -16.78 -8.61
CA VAL A 264 5.34 -16.25 -9.80
C VAL A 264 6.12 -16.64 -11.05
N PHE A 265 5.64 -17.66 -11.75
CA PHE A 265 6.22 -18.09 -13.03
C PHE A 265 5.97 -17.07 -14.14
N GLU A 266 7.03 -16.70 -14.87
CA GLU A 266 7.02 -15.75 -15.99
C GLU A 266 6.18 -14.48 -15.71
N TYR A 267 6.53 -13.78 -14.64
CA TYR A 267 5.81 -12.61 -14.15
C TYR A 267 5.63 -11.51 -15.22
N LEU A 268 4.56 -10.72 -15.06
CA LEU A 268 4.28 -9.58 -15.93
C LEU A 268 5.17 -8.37 -15.56
N ALA A 269 5.70 -7.69 -16.58
CA ALA A 269 6.28 -6.36 -16.41
C ALA A 269 5.20 -5.29 -16.24
N GLU A 270 5.56 -4.17 -15.59
CA GLU A 270 4.68 -3.03 -15.27
C GLU A 270 3.41 -3.41 -14.49
N SER A 271 3.56 -4.32 -13.52
CA SER A 271 2.45 -4.89 -12.74
C SER A 271 2.52 -4.51 -11.26
N PRO A 272 1.39 -4.22 -10.58
CA PRO A 272 1.35 -4.03 -9.13
C PRO A 272 1.45 -5.36 -8.35
N PHE A 273 1.46 -6.49 -9.07
CA PHE A 273 1.51 -7.83 -8.49
C PHE A 273 2.82 -8.06 -7.71
N GLY A 274 2.70 -8.67 -6.53
CA GLY A 274 3.85 -9.02 -5.69
C GLY A 274 4.59 -10.24 -6.23
N LEU A 275 5.90 -10.28 -6.01
CA LEU A 275 6.78 -11.39 -6.43
C LEU A 275 7.27 -12.19 -5.22
N TYR A 276 8.58 -12.44 -5.12
CA TYR A 276 9.16 -13.44 -4.22
C TYR A 276 9.46 -12.88 -2.83
N GLY A 277 9.76 -11.58 -2.72
CA GLY A 277 10.03 -10.89 -1.46
C GLY A 277 9.04 -9.76 -1.16
N SER A 278 8.94 -9.41 0.13
CA SER A 278 8.11 -8.30 0.62
C SER A 278 8.88 -7.50 1.68
N ILE A 279 9.10 -6.21 1.42
CA ILE A 279 9.64 -5.27 2.41
C ILE A 279 8.64 -4.12 2.57
N PRO A 280 7.84 -4.07 3.64
CA PRO A 280 6.74 -3.10 3.80
C PRO A 280 7.24 -1.71 4.25
N MET A 281 8.15 -1.12 3.47
CA MET A 281 8.72 0.21 3.68
C MET A 281 8.43 1.10 2.46
N MET A 282 7.87 2.28 2.70
CA MET A 282 7.61 3.27 1.66
C MET A 282 8.30 4.59 2.01
N VAL A 283 8.90 5.22 1.00
CA VAL A 283 9.60 6.50 1.11
C VAL A 283 8.93 7.52 0.18
N ALA A 284 8.79 8.74 0.64
CA ALA A 284 8.26 9.86 -0.13
C ALA A 284 9.26 11.02 -0.11
N HIS A 285 9.42 11.67 -1.27
CA HIS A 285 10.18 12.91 -1.38
C HIS A 285 9.21 14.06 -1.71
N ALA A 286 9.18 15.07 -0.85
CA ALA A 286 8.31 16.22 -0.97
C ALA A 286 9.11 17.51 -1.09
N LEU A 287 8.68 18.37 -2.02
CA LEU A 287 9.09 19.77 -2.05
C LEU A 287 8.08 20.56 -1.22
N GLY A 288 8.48 21.00 -0.03
CA GLY A 288 7.63 21.81 0.83
C GLY A 288 7.44 23.22 0.27
N SER A 289 6.32 23.86 0.62
CA SER A 289 5.92 25.20 0.15
C SER A 289 6.88 26.34 0.50
N SER A 290 7.97 26.05 1.23
CA SER A 290 9.02 27.00 1.65
C SER A 290 10.37 26.74 0.97
N ASN A 291 10.40 26.03 -0.17
CA ASN A 291 11.61 25.48 -0.81
C ASN A 291 12.43 24.53 0.10
N ARG A 292 11.85 24.07 1.21
CA ARG A 292 12.45 23.02 2.04
C ARG A 292 12.00 21.66 1.54
N SER A 293 12.97 20.80 1.24
CA SER A 293 12.69 19.42 0.85
C SER A 293 12.56 18.55 2.09
N PHE A 294 11.56 17.68 2.11
CA PHE A 294 11.37 16.68 3.16
C PHE A 294 11.42 15.29 2.55
N THR A 295 12.12 14.39 3.23
CA THR A 295 12.03 12.95 2.97
C THR A 295 11.39 12.30 4.18
N SER A 296 10.28 11.63 3.94
CA SER A 296 9.50 10.94 4.97
C SER A 296 9.41 9.47 4.59
N ALA A 297 9.43 8.58 5.58
CA ALA A 297 9.29 7.15 5.35
C ALA A 297 8.36 6.51 6.37
N VAL A 298 7.59 5.53 5.93
CA VAL A 298 6.79 4.65 6.78
C VAL A 298 7.29 3.22 6.63
N TYR A 299 7.48 2.54 7.74
CA TYR A 299 7.74 1.11 7.79
C TYR A 299 6.62 0.42 8.57
N PHE A 300 5.90 -0.47 7.90
CA PHE A 300 4.80 -1.22 8.51
C PHE A 300 5.29 -2.61 8.91
N ASN A 301 5.70 -2.75 10.17
CA ASN A 301 6.21 -4.02 10.72
C ASN A 301 5.07 -5.04 10.91
N ASN A 302 4.63 -5.65 9.82
CA ASN A 302 3.56 -6.64 9.76
C ASN A 302 3.94 -7.74 8.76
N PRO A 303 3.86 -9.03 9.14
CA PRO A 303 4.33 -10.14 8.29
C PRO A 303 3.20 -10.76 7.44
N THR A 304 1.96 -10.28 7.58
CA THR A 304 0.81 -10.85 6.87
C THR A 304 0.69 -10.28 5.46
N GLU A 305 -0.15 -10.91 4.64
CA GLU A 305 -0.53 -10.36 3.33
C GLU A 305 -0.98 -8.90 3.46
N ALA A 306 -0.42 -8.03 2.61
CA ALA A 306 -0.77 -6.61 2.58
C ALA A 306 -1.10 -6.14 1.16
N TYR A 307 -2.04 -5.20 1.08
CA TYR A 307 -2.40 -4.50 -0.14
C TYR A 307 -2.25 -3.00 0.09
N VAL A 308 -1.62 -2.31 -0.86
CA VAL A 308 -1.31 -0.88 -0.76
C VAL A 308 -1.86 -0.17 -1.99
N ASP A 309 -2.89 0.65 -1.78
CA ASP A 309 -3.31 1.60 -2.81
C ASP A 309 -2.43 2.86 -2.75
N VAL A 310 -2.08 3.40 -3.92
CA VAL A 310 -1.40 4.69 -4.09
C VAL A 310 -2.32 5.62 -4.86
N THR A 311 -2.57 6.80 -4.31
CA THR A 311 -3.38 7.85 -4.93
C THR A 311 -2.73 9.21 -4.69
N LYS A 312 -2.80 10.10 -5.66
CA LYS A 312 -2.42 11.50 -5.53
C LYS A 312 -3.66 12.35 -5.37
N ALA A 313 -3.61 13.35 -4.49
CA ALA A 313 -4.65 14.37 -4.50
C ALA A 313 -4.55 15.14 -5.83
N PRO A 314 -5.68 15.56 -6.43
CA PRO A 314 -5.65 16.48 -7.56
C PRO A 314 -4.81 17.68 -7.17
N GLY A 315 -3.78 17.99 -7.95
CA GLY A 315 -3.01 19.22 -7.73
C GLY A 315 -3.96 20.40 -7.84
N THR A 316 -3.94 21.31 -6.87
CA THR A 316 -4.32 22.68 -7.17
C THR A 316 -3.31 23.18 -8.19
N GLU A 317 -3.65 23.10 -9.48
CA GLU A 317 -2.97 23.89 -10.50
C GLU A 317 -2.95 25.32 -9.97
N GLY A 318 -1.74 25.82 -9.72
CA GLY A 318 -1.57 27.23 -9.40
C GLY A 318 -2.19 28.01 -10.56
N ASP A 319 -3.11 28.90 -10.22
CA ASP A 319 -3.65 29.91 -11.11
C ASP A 319 -2.48 30.77 -11.63
N GLY A 320 -1.84 30.26 -12.68
CA GLY A 320 -0.86 30.94 -13.51
C GLY A 320 -1.58 31.65 -14.65
N GLY A 321 -2.65 32.38 -14.34
CA GLY A 321 -3.25 33.35 -15.24
C GLY A 321 -2.26 34.47 -15.52
N GLY A 322 -1.41 34.26 -16.53
CA GLY A 322 -0.62 35.31 -17.15
C GLY A 322 -1.54 36.35 -17.75
N GLY A 323 -1.68 37.49 -17.08
CA GLY A 323 -2.25 38.69 -17.65
C GLY A 323 -1.34 39.24 -18.74
N GLY A 324 -1.78 39.12 -20.00
CA GLY A 324 -1.49 40.08 -21.06
C GLY A 324 -2.58 41.12 -21.12
#